data_AF-A0A839VH15-F1
#
_entry.id   AF-A0A839VH15-F1
#
_cell.length_a   1.000
_cell.length_b   1.000
_cell.length_c   1.000
_cell.angle_alpha   90.00
_cell.angle_beta   90.00
_cell.angle_gamma   90.00
#
_symmetry.space_group_name_H-M   'P 1'
#
loop_
_entity.id
_entity.type
_entity.pdbx_description
1 polymer ?
#
loop_
_entity_poly.entity_id
_entity_poly.type
_entity_poly.pdbx_seq_one_letter_code
_entity_poly.pdbx_strand_id
1 'polypeptide(L)'
;MADDLRDSALKYHRFPRPGKLAIHAIKPMASQRDLSLAYSPGVAAACEEIERDPLQAAEYTARGNLVAVVSNGTAVLGLGAIGALASKPVMEGKAVLFKKFADVDVFDIEIEERDPDKLIEIVAGLEATFGGINLEDIKAPECFEIERRLRERMKIPVFHDDQHGTAIVSAAALLNGLRVVDKQLADIHLVCNGAGSAALACLDLAVSLGVRQDNILVCD
;
A
#
# COMPACT_ATOMS: atom_id res chain seq x y z
N MET A 1 1.74 -33.07 -8.92
CA MET A 1 0.89 -31.89 -9.24
C MET A 1 1.31 -30.63 -8.50
N ALA A 2 2.14 -30.67 -7.44
CA ALA A 2 2.73 -29.48 -6.82
C ALA A 2 3.95 -28.91 -7.58
N ASP A 3 4.65 -29.74 -8.36
CA ASP A 3 5.84 -29.33 -9.14
C ASP A 3 5.56 -28.39 -10.32
N ASP A 4 4.30 -28.05 -10.63
CA ASP A 4 3.98 -27.12 -11.73
C ASP A 4 3.82 -25.66 -11.27
N LEU A 5 3.19 -25.42 -10.11
CA LEU A 5 2.87 -24.05 -9.70
C LEU A 5 4.13 -23.23 -9.34
N ARG A 6 5.09 -23.85 -8.64
CA ARG A 6 6.33 -23.17 -8.25
C ARG A 6 7.15 -22.77 -9.48
N ASP A 7 7.36 -23.70 -10.40
CA ASP A 7 8.12 -23.46 -11.62
C ASP A 7 7.41 -22.46 -12.53
N SER A 8 6.09 -22.55 -12.62
CA SER A 8 5.26 -21.57 -13.34
C SER A 8 5.39 -20.17 -12.74
N ALA A 9 5.36 -20.01 -11.41
CA ALA A 9 5.55 -18.72 -10.76
C ALA A 9 6.96 -18.15 -11.03
N LEU A 10 8.00 -18.96 -10.88
CA LEU A 10 9.38 -18.52 -11.17
C LEU A 10 9.57 -18.13 -12.64
N LYS A 11 8.96 -18.88 -13.55
CA LYS A 11 8.97 -18.58 -14.98
C LYS A 11 8.24 -17.27 -15.28
N TYR A 12 7.07 -17.06 -14.67
CA TYR A 12 6.28 -15.83 -14.78
C TYR A 12 7.08 -14.60 -14.34
N HIS A 13 7.85 -14.69 -13.25
CA HIS A 13 8.67 -13.58 -12.76
C HIS A 13 9.95 -13.32 -13.58
N ARG A 14 10.40 -14.27 -14.40
CA ARG A 14 11.69 -14.20 -15.12
C ARG A 14 11.54 -13.88 -16.60
N PHE A 15 10.50 -14.40 -17.25
CA PHE A 15 10.37 -14.36 -18.71
C PHE A 15 9.12 -13.61 -19.17
N PRO A 16 9.19 -12.91 -20.32
CA PRO A 16 10.36 -12.72 -21.18
C PRO A 16 11.37 -11.69 -20.65
N ARG A 17 10.97 -10.89 -19.65
CA ARG A 17 11.80 -9.93 -18.94
C ARG A 17 11.52 -10.08 -17.44
N PRO A 18 12.53 -9.97 -16.56
CA PRO A 18 12.30 -10.04 -15.12
C PRO A 18 11.44 -8.90 -14.59
N GLY A 19 10.68 -9.19 -13.53
CA GLY A 19 9.82 -8.24 -12.84
C GLY A 19 8.43 -8.12 -13.46
N LYS A 20 7.54 -7.39 -12.78
CA LYS A 20 6.12 -7.25 -13.18
C LYS A 20 5.72 -5.85 -13.62
N LEU A 21 6.62 -4.87 -13.48
CA LEU A 21 6.37 -3.46 -13.75
C LEU A 21 7.34 -2.92 -14.80
N ALA A 22 6.90 -1.89 -15.51
CA ALA A 22 7.73 -1.08 -16.40
C ALA A 22 7.19 0.36 -16.43
N ILE A 23 8.09 1.33 -16.65
CA ILE A 23 7.73 2.73 -16.84
C ILE A 23 7.52 2.98 -18.33
N HIS A 24 6.43 3.66 -18.67
CA HIS A 24 6.11 4.04 -20.04
C HIS A 24 5.81 5.54 -20.10
N ALA A 25 6.44 6.24 -21.04
CA ALA A 25 6.17 7.66 -21.28
C ALA A 25 4.81 7.82 -21.97
N ILE A 26 3.99 8.77 -21.48
CA ILE A 26 2.64 9.05 -21.99
C ILE A 26 2.58 10.26 -22.91
N LYS A 27 3.66 11.04 -23.01
CA LYS A 27 3.77 12.20 -23.91
C LYS A 27 4.67 11.84 -25.11
N PRO A 28 4.37 12.34 -26.32
CA PRO A 28 5.25 12.17 -27.46
C PRO A 28 6.66 12.70 -27.18
N MET A 29 7.67 12.04 -27.75
CA MET A 29 9.08 12.46 -27.70
C MET A 29 9.75 12.20 -29.05
N ALA A 30 9.04 12.48 -30.15
CA ALA A 30 9.45 12.10 -31.51
C ALA A 30 10.15 13.25 -32.26
N SER A 31 10.04 14.48 -31.77
CA SER A 31 10.61 15.67 -32.41
C SER A 31 11.47 16.49 -31.45
N GLN A 32 12.30 17.38 -32.01
CA GLN A 32 13.05 18.37 -31.22
C GLN A 32 12.12 19.25 -30.37
N ARG A 33 10.94 19.59 -30.90
CA ARG A 33 9.93 20.35 -30.16
C ARG A 33 9.45 19.54 -28.95
N ASP A 34 9.12 18.27 -29.12
CA ASP A 34 8.66 17.41 -28.02
C ASP A 34 9.72 17.29 -26.92
N LEU A 35 10.98 17.07 -27.30
CA LEU A 35 12.10 16.98 -26.36
C LEU A 35 12.31 18.31 -25.61
N SER A 36 12.15 19.44 -26.30
CA SER A 36 12.26 20.77 -25.69
C SER A 36 11.13 21.08 -24.70
N LEU A 37 9.97 20.41 -24.81
CA LEU A 37 8.85 20.53 -23.87
C LEU A 37 8.97 19.54 -22.72
N ALA A 38 9.39 18.30 -23.01
CA ALA A 38 9.55 17.24 -22.01
C ALA A 38 10.72 17.51 -21.03
N TYR A 39 11.72 18.28 -21.48
CA TYR A 39 12.88 18.62 -20.67
C TYR A 39 13.27 20.09 -20.92
N SER A 40 14.56 20.41 -21.03
CA SER A 40 15.01 21.78 -21.23
C SER A 40 14.73 22.31 -22.65
N PRO A 41 14.33 23.59 -22.79
CA PRO A 41 14.06 24.56 -21.72
C PRO A 41 12.61 24.53 -21.18
N GLY A 42 11.67 23.85 -21.84
CA GLY A 42 10.23 23.97 -21.59
C GLY A 42 9.75 23.47 -20.23
N VAL A 43 10.42 22.46 -19.64
CA VAL A 43 10.10 21.94 -18.30
C VAL A 43 10.14 23.02 -17.21
N ALA A 44 10.94 24.08 -17.41
CA ALA A 44 11.05 25.18 -16.46
C ALA A 44 9.71 25.85 -16.16
N ALA A 45 8.81 25.96 -17.16
CA ALA A 45 7.50 26.56 -16.96
C ALA A 45 6.66 25.80 -15.91
N ALA A 46 6.67 24.46 -15.94
CA ALA A 46 5.97 23.65 -14.94
C ALA A 46 6.63 23.79 -13.55
N CYS A 47 7.97 23.88 -13.50
CA CYS A 47 8.68 24.10 -12.24
C CYS A 47 8.35 25.45 -11.60
N GLU A 48 8.35 26.53 -12.38
CA GLU A 48 8.02 27.89 -11.91
C GLU A 48 6.58 27.98 -11.41
N GLU A 49 5.63 27.32 -12.06
CA GLU A 49 4.24 27.29 -11.59
C GLU A 49 4.08 26.52 -10.27
N ILE A 50 4.79 25.38 -10.10
CA ILE A 50 4.79 24.63 -8.83
C ILE A 50 5.51 25.39 -7.71
N GLU A 51 6.57 26.14 -8.04
CA GLU A 51 7.25 27.01 -7.07
C GLU A 51 6.31 28.11 -6.56
N ARG A 52 5.49 28.70 -7.45
CA ARG A 52 4.48 29.71 -7.10
C ARG A 52 3.33 29.13 -6.29
N ASP A 53 2.82 27.98 -6.68
CA ASP A 53 1.76 27.25 -5.98
C ASP A 53 2.05 25.73 -5.94
N PRO A 54 2.48 25.18 -4.79
CA PRO A 54 2.76 23.76 -4.65
C PRO A 54 1.59 22.82 -4.99
N LEU A 55 0.34 23.30 -4.95
CA LEU A 55 -0.83 22.49 -5.33
C LEU A 55 -0.84 22.15 -6.82
N GLN A 56 -0.20 22.96 -7.66
CA GLN A 56 -0.07 22.72 -9.10
C GLN A 56 0.74 21.47 -9.43
N ALA A 57 1.45 20.87 -8.46
CA ALA A 57 2.09 19.58 -8.64
C ALA A 57 1.09 18.48 -9.04
N ALA A 58 -0.18 18.58 -8.62
CA ALA A 58 -1.23 17.64 -9.02
C ALA A 58 -1.64 17.80 -10.50
N GLU A 59 -1.48 18.99 -11.08
CA GLU A 59 -1.84 19.27 -12.48
C GLU A 59 -0.69 18.95 -13.44
N TYR A 60 0.55 19.32 -13.07
CA TYR A 60 1.70 19.25 -13.97
C TYR A 60 2.58 18.01 -13.79
N THR A 61 2.25 17.12 -12.86
CA THR A 61 3.03 15.90 -12.60
C THR A 61 2.15 14.68 -12.39
N ALA A 62 2.76 13.50 -12.32
CA ALA A 62 2.06 12.26 -11.99
C ALA A 62 1.65 12.16 -10.51
N ARG A 63 2.09 13.10 -9.64
CA ARG A 63 1.92 13.02 -8.17
C ARG A 63 0.50 12.70 -7.74
N GLY A 64 -0.51 13.28 -8.40
CA GLY A 64 -1.92 13.08 -8.04
C GLY A 64 -2.42 11.64 -8.20
N ASN A 65 -1.80 10.84 -9.08
CA ASN A 65 -2.16 9.43 -9.32
C ASN A 65 -1.09 8.45 -8.82
N LEU A 66 0.00 8.94 -8.24
CA LEU A 66 1.18 8.14 -7.90
C LEU A 66 1.19 7.79 -6.41
N VAL A 67 1.19 6.49 -6.10
CA VAL A 67 1.26 5.94 -4.75
C VAL A 67 2.59 5.21 -4.52
N ALA A 68 3.17 5.33 -3.33
CA ALA A 68 4.28 4.49 -2.92
C ALA A 68 3.73 3.24 -2.21
N VAL A 69 4.12 2.04 -2.66
CA VAL A 69 3.96 0.82 -1.86
C VAL A 69 5.27 0.61 -1.12
N VAL A 70 5.25 0.80 0.19
CA VAL A 70 6.45 0.82 1.05
C VAL A 70 6.47 -0.39 1.97
N SER A 71 7.59 -1.10 2.00
CA SER A 71 7.83 -2.19 2.93
C SER A 71 9.29 -2.23 3.38
N ASN A 72 9.55 -2.76 4.57
CA ASN A 72 10.89 -3.16 5.01
C ASN A 72 11.09 -4.68 5.06
N GLY A 73 10.10 -5.45 4.56
CA GLY A 73 10.17 -6.90 4.43
C GLY A 73 10.22 -7.65 5.76
N THR A 74 9.64 -7.08 6.82
CA THR A 74 9.67 -7.67 8.18
C THR A 74 8.49 -8.60 8.46
N ALA A 75 7.42 -8.56 7.68
CA ALA A 75 6.26 -9.44 7.81
C ALA A 75 5.68 -9.86 6.47
N VAL A 76 6.52 -10.37 5.56
CA VAL A 76 6.10 -10.67 4.18
C VAL A 76 5.22 -11.91 4.16
N LEU A 77 3.92 -11.73 3.91
CA LEU A 77 2.94 -12.83 3.84
C LEU A 77 3.06 -13.75 5.09
N GLY A 78 3.05 -15.08 4.88
CA GLY A 78 3.37 -16.07 5.92
C GLY A 78 4.85 -16.42 6.03
N LEU A 79 5.74 -15.69 5.34
CA LEU A 79 7.18 -15.97 5.30
C LEU A 79 7.96 -15.25 6.42
N GLY A 80 7.35 -14.21 7.02
CA GLY A 80 7.95 -13.44 8.10
C GLY A 80 9.03 -12.47 7.62
N ALA A 81 10.06 -12.28 8.45
CA ALA A 81 11.10 -11.28 8.22
C ALA A 81 12.18 -11.76 7.24
N ILE A 82 11.85 -11.77 5.94
CA ILE A 82 12.76 -12.19 4.86
C ILE A 82 13.62 -11.06 4.29
N GLY A 83 13.40 -9.81 4.72
CA GLY A 83 14.17 -8.64 4.33
C GLY A 83 13.62 -7.92 3.10
N ALA A 84 14.05 -6.67 2.91
CA ALA A 84 13.47 -5.75 1.94
C ALA A 84 13.64 -6.26 0.50
N LEU A 85 14.83 -6.74 0.13
CA LEU A 85 15.06 -7.27 -1.22
C LEU A 85 14.18 -8.48 -1.54
N ALA A 86 13.94 -9.35 -0.56
CA ALA A 86 13.12 -10.56 -0.77
C ALA A 86 11.62 -10.25 -0.78
N SER A 87 11.18 -9.10 -0.24
CA SER A 87 9.79 -8.65 -0.32
C SER A 87 9.42 -8.03 -1.67
N LYS A 88 10.42 -7.58 -2.45
CA LYS A 88 10.22 -6.91 -3.74
C LYS A 88 9.21 -7.58 -4.68
N PRO A 89 9.24 -8.92 -4.89
CA PRO A 89 8.23 -9.55 -5.73
C PRO A 89 6.81 -9.39 -5.20
N VAL A 90 6.57 -9.27 -3.89
CA VAL A 90 5.24 -9.01 -3.35
C VAL A 90 4.82 -7.56 -3.62
N MET A 91 5.72 -6.60 -3.40
CA MET A 91 5.46 -5.17 -3.61
C MET A 91 5.18 -4.84 -5.08
N GLU A 92 5.97 -5.39 -6.01
CA GLU A 92 5.66 -5.30 -7.45
C GLU A 92 4.28 -5.89 -7.77
N GLY A 93 3.86 -6.91 -7.00
CA GLY A 93 2.54 -7.53 -7.11
C GLY A 93 1.44 -6.56 -6.72
N LYS A 94 1.58 -5.90 -5.57
CA LYS A 94 0.63 -4.87 -5.10
C LYS A 94 0.52 -3.74 -6.12
N ALA A 95 1.64 -3.25 -6.63
CA ALA A 95 1.68 -2.22 -7.67
C ALA A 95 0.87 -2.59 -8.94
N VAL A 96 1.04 -3.80 -9.49
CA VAL A 96 0.25 -4.21 -10.68
C VAL A 96 -1.23 -4.38 -10.36
N LEU A 97 -1.60 -4.72 -9.12
CA LEU A 97 -3.01 -4.80 -8.70
C LEU A 97 -3.64 -3.40 -8.61
N PHE A 98 -2.94 -2.42 -8.00
CA PHE A 98 -3.35 -1.02 -7.99
C PHE A 98 -3.61 -0.51 -9.41
N LYS A 99 -2.66 -0.73 -10.33
CA LYS A 99 -2.81 -0.31 -11.72
C LYS A 99 -3.95 -1.03 -12.42
N LYS A 100 -4.06 -2.35 -12.26
CA LYS A 100 -5.04 -3.17 -12.98
C LYS A 100 -6.48 -2.89 -12.56
N PHE A 101 -6.73 -2.67 -11.27
CA PHE A 101 -8.09 -2.58 -10.73
C PHE A 101 -8.56 -1.15 -10.46
N ALA A 102 -7.65 -0.19 -10.28
CA ALA A 102 -7.99 1.19 -9.94
C ALA A 102 -7.31 2.25 -10.82
N ASP A 103 -6.49 1.86 -11.80
CA ASP A 103 -5.69 2.75 -12.65
C ASP A 103 -4.73 3.68 -11.88
N VAL A 104 -4.34 3.28 -10.67
CA VAL A 104 -3.38 4.00 -9.82
C VAL A 104 -1.96 3.61 -10.21
N ASP A 105 -1.10 4.60 -10.44
CA ASP A 105 0.31 4.37 -10.72
C ASP A 105 1.08 4.16 -9.40
N VAL A 106 2.03 3.23 -9.40
CA VAL A 106 2.74 2.85 -8.18
C VAL A 106 4.23 2.73 -8.43
N PHE A 107 5.02 3.22 -7.46
CA PHE A 107 6.38 2.73 -7.25
C PHE A 107 6.44 1.89 -5.97
N ASP A 108 7.00 0.69 -6.10
CA ASP A 108 7.39 -0.17 -5.00
C ASP A 108 8.72 0.32 -4.41
N ILE A 109 8.75 0.49 -3.08
CA ILE A 109 9.87 1.06 -2.32
C ILE A 109 10.22 0.12 -1.17
N GLU A 110 11.23 -0.73 -1.40
CA GLU A 110 11.77 -1.63 -0.37
C GLU A 110 12.89 -0.93 0.40
N ILE A 111 12.67 -0.70 1.70
CA ILE A 111 13.61 0.03 2.56
C ILE A 111 14.30 -0.96 3.50
N GLU A 112 15.62 -1.09 3.37
CA GLU A 112 16.44 -1.92 4.29
C GLU A 112 16.71 -1.15 5.60
N GLU A 113 15.65 -0.90 6.37
CA GLU A 113 15.70 -0.26 7.70
C GLU A 113 14.70 -0.94 8.64
N ARG A 114 15.17 -1.27 9.84
CA ARG A 114 14.40 -1.99 10.87
C ARG A 114 14.04 -1.12 12.06
N ASP A 115 14.73 0.00 12.23
CA ASP A 115 14.41 1.01 13.23
C ASP A 115 13.15 1.78 12.80
N PRO A 116 12.05 1.72 13.58
CA PRO A 116 10.80 2.39 13.23
C PRO A 116 10.94 3.91 13.10
N ASP A 117 11.75 4.55 13.95
CA ASP A 117 11.96 5.99 13.91
C ASP A 117 12.62 6.41 12.60
N LYS A 118 13.68 5.70 12.21
CA LYS A 118 14.38 5.98 10.94
C LYS A 118 13.51 5.66 9.74
N LEU A 119 12.73 4.58 9.79
CA LEU A 119 11.80 4.25 8.72
C LEU A 119 10.76 5.36 8.54
N ILE A 120 10.21 5.91 9.63
CA ILE A 120 9.29 7.06 9.58
C ILE A 120 9.96 8.26 8.91
N GLU A 121 11.21 8.59 9.26
CA GLU A 121 11.93 9.70 8.64
C GLU A 121 12.13 9.50 7.13
N ILE A 122 12.53 8.29 6.72
CA ILE A 122 12.73 7.96 5.31
C ILE A 122 11.41 8.11 4.54
N VAL A 123 10.33 7.52 5.04
CA VAL A 123 9.02 7.54 4.37
C VAL A 123 8.44 8.95 4.32
N ALA A 124 8.54 9.71 5.42
CA ALA A 124 8.09 11.11 5.43
C ALA A 124 8.86 11.97 4.42
N GLY A 125 10.14 11.69 4.20
CA GLY A 125 10.96 12.35 3.17
C GLY A 125 10.46 12.14 1.72
N LEU A 126 9.61 11.13 1.48
CA LEU A 126 9.08 10.83 0.15
C LEU A 126 7.81 11.64 -0.21
N GLU A 127 7.26 12.44 0.73
CA GLU A 127 5.96 13.14 0.59
C GLU A 127 5.85 14.01 -0.68
N ALA A 128 6.95 14.62 -1.11
CA ALA A 128 6.97 15.47 -2.29
C ALA A 128 6.68 14.68 -3.59
N THR A 129 7.07 13.41 -3.63
CA THR A 129 6.97 12.56 -4.84
C THR A 129 5.56 11.97 -5.00
N PHE A 130 4.95 11.56 -3.89
CA PHE A 130 3.75 10.72 -3.92
C PHE A 130 2.48 11.48 -3.54
N GLY A 131 1.36 11.06 -4.10
CA GLY A 131 0.02 11.48 -3.71
C GLY A 131 -0.57 10.65 -2.56
N GLY A 132 0.02 9.50 -2.25
CA GLY A 132 -0.33 8.66 -1.11
C GLY A 132 0.73 7.60 -0.81
N ILE A 133 0.71 7.08 0.42
CA ILE A 133 1.59 6.01 0.89
C ILE A 133 0.75 4.80 1.30
N ASN A 134 1.07 3.65 0.74
CA ASN A 134 0.57 2.35 1.14
C ASN A 134 1.68 1.58 1.88
N LEU A 135 1.55 1.43 3.19
CA LEU A 135 2.44 0.60 4.01
C LEU A 135 2.03 -0.87 3.87
N GLU A 136 3.02 -1.74 3.71
CA GLU A 136 2.82 -3.15 3.38
C GLU A 136 3.84 -4.05 4.07
N ASP A 137 3.41 -5.20 4.59
CA ASP A 137 4.29 -6.26 5.12
C ASP A 137 5.29 -5.77 6.19
N ILE A 138 4.86 -4.85 7.05
CA ILE A 138 5.61 -4.35 8.22
C ILE A 138 5.11 -5.05 9.47
N LYS A 139 6.03 -5.61 10.27
CA LYS A 139 5.67 -6.38 11.46
C LYS A 139 4.97 -5.56 12.54
N ALA A 140 4.11 -6.24 13.30
CA ALA A 140 3.60 -5.75 14.56
C ALA A 140 4.63 -5.98 15.70
N PRO A 141 4.63 -5.14 16.75
CA PRO A 141 3.75 -3.98 16.96
C PRO A 141 4.21 -2.69 16.25
N GLU A 142 5.39 -2.69 15.61
CA GLU A 142 5.99 -1.47 15.06
C GLU A 142 5.13 -0.81 13.96
N CYS A 143 4.42 -1.59 13.15
CA CYS A 143 3.55 -1.10 12.10
C CYS A 143 2.50 -0.09 12.57
N PHE A 144 1.99 -0.25 13.80
CA PHE A 144 0.99 0.66 14.40
C PHE A 144 1.58 2.04 14.68
N GLU A 145 2.77 2.08 15.27
CA GLU A 145 3.44 3.34 15.58
C GLU A 145 3.85 4.06 14.29
N ILE A 146 4.42 3.32 13.34
CA ILE A 146 4.86 3.85 12.03
C ILE A 146 3.69 4.51 11.32
N GLU A 147 2.56 3.80 11.17
CA GLU A 147 1.38 4.34 10.50
C GLU A 147 0.83 5.57 11.22
N ARG A 148 0.65 5.50 12.55
CA ARG A 148 0.11 6.61 13.33
C ARG A 148 0.96 7.88 13.16
N ARG A 149 2.28 7.76 13.30
CA ARG A 149 3.19 8.91 13.22
C ARG A 149 3.30 9.46 11.80
N LEU A 150 3.26 8.61 10.78
CA LEU A 150 3.23 9.06 9.39
C LEU A 150 1.91 9.79 9.06
N ARG A 151 0.76 9.27 9.53
CA ARG A 151 -0.55 9.94 9.38
C ARG A 151 -0.61 11.30 10.08
N GLU A 152 0.04 11.45 11.23
CA GLU A 152 0.13 12.71 11.96
C GLU A 152 1.04 13.74 11.28
N ARG A 153 2.11 13.27 10.62
CA ARG A 153 3.16 14.14 10.05
C ARG A 153 2.90 14.54 8.61
N MET A 154 2.43 13.61 7.78
CA MET A 154 2.35 13.80 6.33
C MET A 154 1.05 14.48 5.91
N LYS A 155 1.10 15.27 4.83
CA LYS A 155 -0.11 15.93 4.27
C LYS A 155 -0.81 15.11 3.18
N ILE A 156 -0.36 13.87 2.97
CA ILE A 156 -0.94 12.90 2.03
C ILE A 156 -1.50 11.71 2.81
N PRO A 157 -2.49 10.99 2.27
CA PRO A 157 -3.00 9.78 2.90
C PRO A 157 -1.89 8.74 3.08
N VAL A 158 -1.82 8.18 4.29
CA VAL A 158 -1.00 7.03 4.64
C VAL A 158 -1.96 5.92 5.09
N PHE A 159 -1.82 4.73 4.52
CA PHE A 159 -2.70 3.60 4.74
C PHE A 159 -1.89 2.32 4.87
N HIS A 160 -2.15 1.52 5.91
CA HIS A 160 -1.57 0.19 6.03
C HIS A 160 -2.55 -0.89 5.55
N ASP A 161 -2.22 -1.58 4.45
CA ASP A 161 -3.15 -2.51 3.79
C ASP A 161 -3.45 -3.74 4.66
N ASP A 162 -2.41 -4.36 5.25
CA ASP A 162 -2.60 -5.56 6.08
C ASP A 162 -3.52 -5.32 7.28
N GLN A 163 -3.59 -4.07 7.78
CA GLN A 163 -4.48 -3.68 8.86
C GLN A 163 -5.86 -3.32 8.30
N HIS A 164 -5.95 -2.19 7.61
CA HIS A 164 -7.22 -1.57 7.25
C HIS A 164 -7.88 -2.24 6.05
N GLY A 165 -7.11 -2.70 5.06
CA GLY A 165 -7.61 -3.45 3.91
C GLY A 165 -8.28 -4.75 4.34
N THR A 166 -7.58 -5.52 5.20
CA THR A 166 -8.13 -6.76 5.80
C THR A 166 -9.38 -6.47 6.61
N ALA A 167 -9.39 -5.41 7.42
CA ALA A 167 -10.56 -5.02 8.22
C ALA A 167 -11.78 -4.70 7.34
N ILE A 168 -11.61 -3.90 6.29
CA ILE A 168 -12.71 -3.48 5.39
C ILE A 168 -13.35 -4.70 4.72
N VAL A 169 -12.54 -5.60 4.15
CA VAL A 169 -13.06 -6.80 3.47
C VAL A 169 -13.72 -7.76 4.47
N SER A 170 -13.12 -7.94 5.65
CA SER A 170 -13.68 -8.79 6.72
C SER A 170 -15.02 -8.25 7.25
N ALA A 171 -15.12 -6.93 7.44
CA ALA A 171 -16.35 -6.27 7.83
C ALA A 171 -17.44 -6.40 6.77
N ALA A 172 -17.09 -6.24 5.49
CA ALA A 172 -18.05 -6.45 4.39
C ALA A 172 -18.55 -7.90 4.34
N ALA A 173 -17.66 -8.88 4.55
CA ALA A 173 -18.03 -10.28 4.64
C ALA A 173 -18.94 -10.56 5.85
N LEU A 174 -18.63 -10.00 7.02
CA LEU A 174 -19.44 -10.12 8.23
C LEU A 174 -20.84 -9.55 8.00
N LEU A 175 -20.96 -8.33 7.51
CA LEU A 175 -22.24 -7.67 7.23
C LEU A 175 -23.11 -8.49 6.28
N ASN A 176 -22.53 -9.03 5.21
CA ASN A 176 -23.28 -9.87 4.27
C ASN A 176 -23.63 -11.23 4.86
N GLY A 177 -22.74 -11.85 5.64
CA GLY A 177 -23.03 -13.10 6.34
C GLY A 177 -24.20 -12.96 7.32
N LEU A 178 -24.24 -11.86 8.08
CA LEU A 178 -25.31 -11.57 9.03
C LEU A 178 -26.66 -11.35 8.35
N ARG A 179 -26.67 -10.72 7.17
CA ARG A 179 -27.89 -10.58 6.35
C ARG A 179 -28.46 -11.93 5.93
N VAL A 180 -27.60 -12.91 5.61
CA VAL A 180 -28.04 -14.25 5.19
C VAL A 180 -28.69 -15.02 6.33
N VAL A 181 -28.19 -14.86 7.55
CA VAL A 181 -28.69 -15.56 8.74
C VAL A 181 -29.66 -14.74 9.59
N ASP A 182 -30.07 -13.57 9.10
CA ASP A 182 -30.98 -12.61 9.75
C ASP A 182 -30.58 -12.28 11.20
N LYS A 183 -29.32 -11.89 11.40
CA LYS A 183 -28.77 -11.50 12.71
C LYS A 183 -28.31 -10.04 12.72
N GLN A 184 -28.44 -9.39 13.86
CA GLN A 184 -27.91 -8.04 14.09
C GLN A 184 -26.49 -8.11 14.67
N LEU A 185 -25.64 -7.14 14.32
CA LEU A 185 -24.25 -7.07 14.80
C LEU A 185 -24.16 -7.04 16.33
N ALA A 186 -25.09 -6.33 16.99
CA ALA A 186 -25.09 -6.22 18.44
C ALA A 186 -25.33 -7.57 19.15
N ASP A 187 -25.94 -8.54 18.49
CA ASP A 187 -26.40 -9.79 19.13
C ASP A 187 -25.48 -10.99 18.89
N ILE A 188 -24.44 -10.83 18.09
CA ILE A 188 -23.49 -11.92 17.82
C ILE A 188 -22.45 -12.04 18.92
N HIS A 189 -21.97 -13.27 19.12
CA HIS A 189 -20.70 -13.54 19.79
C HIS A 189 -19.65 -13.77 18.72
N LEU A 190 -18.54 -13.03 18.80
CA LEU A 190 -17.46 -13.06 17.82
C LEU A 190 -16.22 -13.66 18.47
N VAL A 191 -15.69 -14.72 17.87
CA VAL A 191 -14.40 -15.30 18.28
C VAL A 191 -13.35 -14.93 17.24
N CYS A 192 -12.24 -14.36 17.68
CA CYS A 192 -11.08 -14.07 16.85
C CYS A 192 -9.89 -14.90 17.35
N ASN A 193 -9.28 -15.65 16.43
CA ASN A 193 -8.09 -16.45 16.71
C ASN A 193 -6.87 -15.76 16.07
N GLY A 194 -6.02 -15.19 16.90
CA GLY A 194 -4.89 -14.32 16.57
C GLY A 194 -5.08 -12.91 17.11
N ALA A 195 -4.03 -12.33 17.70
CA ALA A 195 -3.99 -10.95 18.22
C ALA A 195 -2.97 -10.05 17.48
N GLY A 196 -2.73 -10.33 16.19
CA GLY A 196 -1.83 -9.54 15.34
C GLY A 196 -2.48 -8.28 14.76
N SER A 197 -1.72 -7.53 13.94
CA SER A 197 -2.13 -6.25 13.35
C SER A 197 -3.45 -6.31 12.56
N ALA A 198 -3.57 -7.30 11.67
CA ALA A 198 -4.80 -7.51 10.91
C ALA A 198 -6.01 -7.84 11.80
N ALA A 199 -5.83 -8.71 12.80
CA ALA A 199 -6.90 -9.16 13.68
C ALA A 199 -7.44 -8.01 14.54
N LEU A 200 -6.55 -7.23 15.16
CA LEU A 200 -6.95 -6.08 15.97
C LEU A 200 -7.66 -5.02 15.13
N ALA A 201 -7.16 -4.69 13.93
CA ALA A 201 -7.83 -3.77 13.03
C ALA A 201 -9.23 -4.26 12.59
N CYS A 202 -9.40 -5.57 12.34
CA CYS A 202 -10.71 -6.17 12.04
C CYS A 202 -11.68 -6.04 13.22
N LEU A 203 -11.21 -6.29 14.44
CA LEU A 203 -12.02 -6.19 15.66
C LEU A 203 -12.42 -4.74 15.94
N ASP A 204 -11.50 -3.79 15.82
CA ASP A 204 -11.79 -2.36 16.01
C ASP A 204 -12.85 -1.87 15.02
N LEU A 205 -12.76 -2.28 13.75
CA LEU A 205 -13.78 -1.94 12.76
C LEU A 205 -15.11 -2.64 13.04
N ALA A 206 -15.11 -3.90 13.47
CA ALA A 206 -16.31 -4.63 13.83
C ALA A 206 -17.04 -3.97 15.03
N VAL A 207 -16.29 -3.52 16.05
CA VAL A 207 -16.83 -2.77 17.19
C VAL A 207 -17.40 -1.43 16.73
N SER A 208 -16.67 -0.70 15.87
CA SER A 208 -17.12 0.57 15.30
C SER A 208 -18.42 0.44 14.49
N LEU A 209 -18.65 -0.72 13.86
CA LEU A 209 -19.88 -1.04 13.13
C LEU A 209 -21.04 -1.47 14.03
N GLY A 210 -20.78 -1.85 15.28
CA GLY A 210 -21.81 -2.17 16.28
C GLY A 210 -21.72 -3.55 16.92
N VAL A 211 -20.64 -4.32 16.72
CA VAL A 211 -20.39 -5.52 17.55
C VAL A 211 -20.10 -5.07 18.98
N ARG A 212 -20.77 -5.68 19.97
CA ARG A 212 -20.51 -5.37 21.39
C ARG A 212 -19.15 -5.94 21.81
N GLN A 213 -18.30 -5.12 22.40
CA GLN A 213 -16.97 -5.55 22.85
C GLN A 213 -17.04 -6.71 23.86
N ASP A 214 -18.01 -6.70 24.78
CA ASP A 214 -18.23 -7.78 25.75
C ASP A 214 -18.60 -9.13 25.11
N ASN A 215 -19.02 -9.13 23.84
CA ASN A 215 -19.33 -10.34 23.08
C ASN A 215 -18.12 -10.87 22.26
N ILE A 216 -16.95 -10.26 22.39
CA ILE A 216 -15.75 -10.62 21.64
C ILE A 216 -14.82 -11.46 22.52
N LEU A 217 -14.44 -12.63 22.01
CA LEU A 217 -13.39 -13.47 22.59
C LEU A 217 -12.18 -13.47 21.64
N VAL A 218 -11.01 -13.08 22.17
CA VAL A 218 -9.73 -13.15 21.44
C VAL A 218 -8.89 -14.28 22.04
N CYS A 219 -8.28 -15.09 21.19
CA CYS A 219 -7.32 -16.13 21.56
C CYS A 219 -6.03 -15.92 20.78
N ASP A 220 -4.86 -16.11 21.39
CA ASP A 220 -3.55 -16.00 20.75
C ASP A 220 -2.59 -17.15 21.09
#